data_AF-A0A1E5QS94-F1
#
_entry.id   AF-A0A1E5QS94-F1
#
_cell.length_a   1.000
_cell.length_b   1.000
_cell.length_c   1.000
_cell.angle_alpha   90.00
_cell.angle_beta   90.00
_cell.angle_gamma   90.00
#
_symmetry.space_group_name_H-M   'P 1'
#
loop_
_entity.id
_entity.type
_entity.pdbx_description
1 polymer ?
#
loop_
_entity_poly.entity_id
_entity_poly.type
_entity_poly.pdbx_seq_one_letter_code
_entity_poly.pdbx_strand_id
1 'polypeptide(L)'
;MNQILENLTICGFRGFREINLSDMGTVNIIVGDNNSGKTSILEAIALFCNPLDPVRWFEISKRSFYSGRISRYRPDLESIKWIFQKQKMSSKNEDEYYDKVSITAKGTTSIKKLDVEIRLVAN
;
A
#
# COMPACT_ATOMS: atom_id res chain seq x y z
N MET A 1 18.68 16.18 -15.28
CA MET A 1 17.20 16.28 -15.20
C MET A 1 16.79 15.79 -13.82
N ASN A 2 16.04 16.58 -13.06
CA ASN A 2 15.56 16.13 -11.75
C ASN A 2 14.26 15.34 -11.93
N GLN A 3 14.21 14.12 -11.39
CA GLN A 3 13.05 13.24 -11.50
C GLN A 3 12.03 13.56 -10.41
N ILE A 4 10.73 13.41 -10.72
CA ILE A 4 9.64 13.64 -9.75
C ILE A 4 9.78 12.66 -8.58
N LEU A 5 9.94 11.38 -8.92
CA LEU A 5 10.33 10.32 -8.02
C LEU A 5 11.68 9.82 -8.51
N GLU A 6 12.72 10.04 -7.72
CA GLU A 6 14.08 9.56 -7.98
C GLU A 6 14.33 8.26 -7.22
N ASN A 7 13.90 8.23 -5.95
CA ASN A 7 13.94 7.05 -5.11
C ASN A 7 12.62 6.92 -4.37
N LEU A 8 12.11 5.69 -4.23
CA LEU A 8 10.88 5.39 -3.50
C LEU A 8 11.09 4.15 -2.64
N THR A 9 10.83 4.28 -1.34
CA THR A 9 10.80 3.14 -0.41
C THR A 9 9.38 2.93 0.07
N ILE A 10 8.86 1.70 -0.06
CA ILE A 10 7.52 1.30 0.36
C ILE A 10 7.66 0.22 1.43
N CYS A 11 7.11 0.45 2.63
CA CYS A 11 7.16 -0.47 3.76
C CYS A 11 5.76 -0.81 4.27
N GLY A 12 5.53 -2.09 4.59
CA GLY A 12 4.29 -2.56 5.22
C GLY A 12 3.06 -2.56 4.31
N PHE A 13 3.24 -2.42 3.00
CA PHE A 13 2.15 -2.34 2.03
C PHE A 13 1.81 -3.73 1.44
N ARG A 14 0.63 -4.27 1.77
CA ARG A 14 0.08 -5.53 1.27
C ARG A 14 0.98 -6.76 1.40
N GLY A 15 1.71 -7.17 0.36
CA GLY A 15 2.62 -8.32 0.41
C GLY A 15 4.05 -7.92 0.77
N PHE A 16 4.33 -6.62 0.82
CA PHE A 16 5.67 -6.08 0.83
C PHE A 16 6.10 -5.66 2.22
N ARG A 17 7.16 -6.32 2.71
CA ARG A 17 7.84 -5.89 3.94
C ARG A 17 8.53 -4.57 3.70
N GLU A 18 9.29 -4.55 2.62
CA GLU A 18 10.02 -3.39 2.15
C GLU A 18 10.30 -3.57 0.66
N ILE A 19 10.11 -2.51 -0.11
CA ILE A 19 10.56 -2.37 -1.49
C ILE A 19 11.34 -1.08 -1.59
N ASN A 20 12.50 -1.14 -2.24
CA ASN A 20 13.30 0.03 -2.61
C ASN A 20 13.38 0.12 -4.14
N LEU A 21 12.85 1.20 -4.69
CA LEU A 21 13.00 1.56 -6.10
C LEU A 21 13.98 2.74 -6.15
N SER A 22 15.21 2.49 -6.59
CA SER A 22 16.22 3.52 -6.79
C SER A 22 16.35 3.89 -8.26
N ASP A 23 17.00 5.03 -8.52
CA ASP A 23 17.39 5.47 -9.87
C ASP A 23 16.23 5.52 -10.87
N MET A 24 15.05 5.90 -10.37
CA MET A 24 13.84 5.95 -11.18
C MET A 24 13.99 6.97 -12.31
N GLY A 25 13.77 6.52 -13.54
CA GLY A 25 13.84 7.36 -14.74
C GLY A 25 12.51 8.03 -15.08
N THR A 26 12.50 8.78 -16.18
CA THR A 26 11.27 9.36 -16.76
C THR A 26 10.29 8.25 -17.19
N VAL A 27 10.83 7.11 -17.61
CA VAL A 27 10.09 5.89 -17.96
C VAL A 27 10.68 4.74 -17.16
N ASN A 28 9.82 3.99 -16.47
CA ASN A 28 10.21 2.83 -15.67
C ASN A 28 9.40 1.61 -16.14
N ILE A 29 10.06 0.47 -16.26
CA ILE A 29 9.44 -0.79 -16.67
C ILE A 29 9.49 -1.77 -15.50
N ILE A 30 8.32 -2.16 -14.98
CA ILE A 30 8.20 -3.15 -13.90
C ILE A 30 7.78 -4.47 -14.52
N VAL A 31 8.66 -5.48 -14.45
CA VAL A 31 8.44 -6.83 -15.02
C VAL A 31 8.44 -7.89 -13.93
N GLY A 32 7.87 -9.05 -14.24
CA GLY A 32 7.78 -10.20 -13.35
C GLY A 32 6.50 -10.99 -13.57
N ASP A 33 6.35 -12.11 -12.87
CA ASP A 33 5.21 -13.01 -13.03
C ASP A 33 3.87 -12.40 -12.63
N ASN A 34 2.77 -13.00 -13.09
CA ASN A 34 1.46 -12.65 -12.59
C ASN A 34 1.40 -12.79 -11.07
N ASN A 35 0.72 -11.86 -10.41
CA ASN A 35 0.60 -11.82 -8.96
C ASN A 35 1.93 -11.58 -8.20
N SER A 36 3.03 -11.21 -8.87
CA SER A 36 4.30 -10.85 -8.20
C SER A 36 4.28 -9.51 -7.45
N GLY A 37 3.13 -8.81 -7.46
CA GLY A 37 2.94 -7.53 -6.76
C GLY A 37 3.16 -6.27 -7.59
N LYS A 38 3.37 -6.36 -8.91
CA LYS A 38 3.49 -5.19 -9.80
C LYS A 38 2.35 -4.19 -9.64
N THR A 39 1.11 -4.66 -9.60
CA THR A 39 -0.08 -3.82 -9.37
C THR A 39 -0.03 -3.15 -7.99
N SER A 40 0.37 -3.90 -6.96
CA SER A 40 0.52 -3.37 -5.60
C SER A 40 1.55 -2.24 -5.51
N ILE A 41 2.64 -2.30 -6.29
CA ILE A 41 3.62 -1.20 -6.38
C ILE A 41 2.96 0.05 -6.97
N LEU A 42 2.24 -0.09 -8.09
CA LEU A 42 1.55 1.03 -8.72
C LEU A 42 0.45 1.62 -7.83
N GLU A 43 -0.23 0.79 -7.04
CA GLU A 43 -1.25 1.24 -6.09
C GLU A 43 -0.64 1.98 -4.89
N ALA A 44 0.51 1.53 -4.38
CA ALA A 44 1.24 2.26 -3.35
C ALA A 44 1.69 3.64 -3.85
N ILE A 45 2.20 3.72 -5.09
CA ILE A 45 2.53 4.98 -5.75
C ILE A 45 1.29 5.85 -5.92
N ALA A 46 0.17 5.28 -6.37
CA ALA A 46 -1.08 6.02 -6.55
C ALA A 46 -1.59 6.63 -5.23
N LEU A 47 -1.52 5.88 -4.12
CA LEU A 47 -1.84 6.40 -2.78
C LEU A 47 -0.87 7.50 -2.37
N PHE A 48 0.43 7.28 -2.57
CA PHE A 48 1.45 8.25 -2.23
C PHE A 48 1.26 9.59 -2.96
N CYS A 49 0.83 9.57 -4.22
CA CYS A 49 0.58 10.78 -5.00
C CYS A 49 -0.67 11.55 -4.54
N ASN A 50 -1.63 10.91 -3.87
CA ASN A 50 -2.82 11.58 -3.35
C ASN A 50 -3.27 10.96 -2.02
N PRO A 51 -2.49 11.16 -0.94
CA PRO A 51 -2.67 10.40 0.30
C PRO A 51 -3.84 10.87 1.15
N LEU A 52 -4.35 12.09 0.92
CA LEU A 52 -5.47 12.67 1.66
C LEU A 52 -6.83 12.42 0.98
N ASP A 53 -6.86 11.64 -0.09
CA ASP A 53 -8.09 11.30 -0.82
C ASP A 53 -8.66 9.97 -0.30
N PRO A 54 -9.66 9.99 0.60
CA PRO A 54 -10.23 8.77 1.16
C PRO A 54 -10.88 7.88 0.11
N VAL A 55 -11.38 8.44 -1.01
CA VAL A 55 -11.98 7.65 -2.09
C VAL A 55 -10.92 6.74 -2.71
N ARG A 56 -9.70 7.26 -2.92
CA ARG A 56 -8.57 6.48 -3.43
C ARG A 56 -8.18 5.33 -2.49
N TRP A 57 -8.18 5.57 -1.18
CA TRP A 57 -7.97 4.52 -0.18
C TRP A 57 -9.00 3.39 -0.32
N PHE A 58 -10.28 3.73 -0.45
CA PHE A 58 -11.35 2.76 -0.66
C PHE A 58 -11.29 2.03 -2.01
N GLU A 59 -10.92 2.72 -3.08
CA GLU A 59 -10.79 2.08 -4.40
C GLU A 59 -9.69 1.02 -4.41
N ILE A 60 -8.54 1.34 -3.81
CA ILE A 60 -7.39 0.44 -3.74
C ILE A 60 -7.63 -0.71 -2.77
N SER A 61 -8.37 -0.48 -1.68
CA SER A 61 -8.75 -1.57 -0.77
C SER A 61 -9.64 -2.60 -1.48
N LYS A 62 -10.65 -2.14 -2.22
CA LYS A 62 -11.62 -3.00 -2.94
C LYS A 62 -10.99 -3.89 -3.99
N ARG A 63 -9.93 -3.43 -4.68
CA ARG A 63 -9.27 -4.22 -5.73
C ARG A 63 -8.71 -5.56 -5.22
N SER A 64 -8.34 -5.63 -3.94
CA SER A 64 -7.91 -6.86 -3.30
C SER A 64 -9.04 -7.89 -3.15
N PHE A 65 -10.26 -7.42 -2.85
CA PHE A 65 -11.45 -8.26 -2.59
C PHE A 65 -12.02 -8.97 -3.84
N TYR A 66 -11.77 -8.44 -5.04
CA TYR A 66 -12.29 -9.06 -6.27
C TYR A 66 -11.59 -10.38 -6.65
N SER A 67 -10.51 -10.76 -5.96
CA SER A 67 -9.71 -11.95 -6.30
C SER A 67 -10.20 -13.26 -5.68
N GLY A 68 -11.16 -13.25 -4.75
CA GLY A 68 -11.63 -14.47 -4.10
C GLY A 68 -12.98 -14.32 -3.43
N ARG A 69 -14.02 -14.93 -4.02
CA ARG A 69 -15.26 -15.41 -3.39
C ARG A 69 -15.76 -14.58 -2.18
N ILE A 70 -16.72 -13.67 -2.39
CA ILE A 70 -17.88 -13.34 -1.53
C ILE A 70 -18.49 -12.02 -2.02
N SER A 71 -19.46 -12.14 -2.92
CA SER A 71 -20.26 -11.03 -3.47
C SER A 71 -21.30 -10.49 -2.48
N ARG A 72 -21.03 -10.44 -1.16
CA ARG A 72 -22.07 -10.09 -0.17
C ARG A 72 -21.68 -9.22 1.02
N TYR A 73 -20.46 -8.70 1.12
CA TYR A 73 -20.16 -7.70 2.14
C TYR A 73 -20.13 -6.29 1.54
N ARG A 74 -20.89 -5.40 2.17
CA ARG A 74 -20.82 -3.94 1.99
C ARG A 74 -19.33 -3.54 2.02
N PRO A 75 -18.90 -2.54 1.24
CA PRO A 75 -17.57 -1.97 1.45
C PRO A 75 -17.59 -1.28 2.81
N ASP A 76 -17.17 -2.01 3.84
CA ASP A 76 -16.95 -1.48 5.15
C ASP A 76 -15.59 -0.77 5.18
N LEU A 77 -15.43 0.09 6.17
CA LEU A 77 -14.14 0.71 6.49
C LEU A 77 -13.07 -0.35 6.78
N GLU A 78 -13.47 -1.57 7.15
CA GLU A 78 -12.57 -2.70 7.41
C GLU A 78 -11.78 -3.10 6.16
N SER A 79 -12.32 -2.88 4.96
CA SER A 79 -11.59 -3.12 3.71
C SER A 79 -10.23 -2.40 3.67
N ILE A 80 -10.11 -1.21 4.26
CA ILE A 80 -8.85 -0.44 4.30
C ILE A 80 -7.73 -1.22 4.98
N LYS A 81 -8.05 -2.11 5.93
CA LYS A 81 -7.07 -2.97 6.62
C LYS A 81 -6.29 -3.86 5.65
N TRP A 82 -6.82 -4.16 4.46
CA TRP A 82 -6.13 -4.98 3.46
C TRP A 82 -4.98 -4.28 2.75
N ILE A 83 -4.85 -2.97 2.90
CA ILE A 83 -3.68 -2.22 2.41
C ILE A 83 -2.44 -2.53 3.25
N PHE A 84 -2.65 -2.93 4.50
CA PHE A 84 -1.64 -3.23 5.50
C PHE A 84 -1.23 -4.70 5.43
N GLN A 85 0.04 -5.01 5.69
CA GLN A 85 0.64 -6.23 5.13
C GLN A 85 0.22 -7.63 5.70
N LYS A 86 -0.60 -7.90 6.72
CA LYS A 86 -0.65 -9.19 7.52
C LYS A 86 0.69 -9.85 8.05
N GLN A 87 1.11 -9.59 9.30
CA GLN A 87 2.27 -10.31 9.92
C GLN A 87 1.75 -11.59 10.58
N LYS A 88 2.58 -12.64 10.58
CA LYS A 88 2.40 -13.74 11.52
C LYS A 88 3.22 -13.45 12.77
N MET A 89 2.60 -13.40 13.96
CA MET A 89 3.32 -13.86 15.14
C MET A 89 2.42 -14.49 16.20
N SER A 90 2.41 -15.82 16.19
CA SER A 90 2.38 -16.68 17.38
C SER A 90 1.49 -16.26 18.56
N SER A 91 0.17 -16.13 18.38
CA SER A 91 -0.82 -16.32 19.45
C SER A 91 -2.23 -16.52 18.88
N LYS A 92 -3.05 -17.24 19.64
CA LYS A 92 -4.32 -17.92 19.28
C LYS A 92 -5.51 -17.04 18.86
N ASN A 93 -5.36 -15.78 18.49
CA ASN A 93 -6.48 -14.90 18.14
C ASN A 93 -6.43 -14.47 16.66
N GLU A 94 -7.56 -14.63 15.95
CA GLU A 94 -7.63 -14.77 14.50
C GLU A 94 -7.66 -13.48 13.66
N ASP A 95 -7.41 -12.29 14.22
CA ASP A 95 -7.47 -11.03 13.44
C ASP A 95 -6.30 -10.07 13.76
N GLU A 96 -5.11 -10.33 13.21
CA GLU A 96 -3.98 -9.39 13.27
C GLU A 96 -3.62 -8.84 11.87
N TYR A 97 -3.98 -7.57 11.63
CA TYR A 97 -3.56 -6.76 10.49
C TYR A 97 -2.40 -5.85 10.94
N TYR A 98 -1.55 -5.33 10.03
CA TYR A 98 -0.49 -4.42 10.47
C TYR A 98 -1.08 -3.09 10.94
N ASP A 99 -0.39 -2.47 11.88
CA ASP A 99 -0.70 -1.13 12.31
C ASP A 99 -0.15 -0.07 11.35
N LYS A 100 0.91 -0.33 10.55
CA LYS A 100 1.67 0.75 9.89
C LYS A 100 2.04 0.50 8.42
N VAL A 101 1.88 1.53 7.60
CA VAL A 101 2.43 1.66 6.25
C VAL A 101 3.30 2.91 6.22
N SER A 102 4.48 2.82 5.59
CA SER A 102 5.33 3.99 5.34
C SER A 102 5.78 4.01 3.89
N ILE A 103 5.66 5.16 3.25
CA ILE A 103 6.20 5.40 1.90
C ILE A 103 7.06 6.65 1.96
N THR A 104 8.33 6.53 1.61
CA THR A 104 9.25 7.68 1.53
C THR A 104 9.71 7.86 0.09
N ALA A 105 9.87 9.12 -0.32
CA ALA A 105 10.32 9.46 -1.67
C ALA A 105 11.40 10.55 -1.66
N LYS A 106 12.35 10.42 -2.58
CA LYS A 106 13.31 11.47 -2.98
C LYS A 106 13.01 11.90 -4.42
N GLY A 107 13.49 13.08 -4.79
CA GLY A 107 13.20 13.73 -6.08
C GLY A 107 12.50 15.07 -5.90
N THR A 108 11.86 15.58 -6.95
CA THR A 108 11.18 16.90 -6.94
C THR A 108 9.74 16.88 -6.43
N THR A 109 9.19 15.69 -6.12
CA THR A 109 7.86 15.56 -5.50
C THR A 109 7.69 16.43 -4.24
N SER A 110 6.52 17.04 -4.08
CA SER A 110 6.17 17.83 -2.88
C SER A 110 6.00 16.95 -1.64
N ILE A 111 5.54 15.72 -1.82
CA ILE A 111 5.37 14.75 -0.73
C ILE A 111 6.68 13.98 -0.59
N LYS A 112 7.29 14.01 0.60
CA LYS A 112 8.54 13.28 0.89
C LYS A 112 8.32 12.01 1.70
N LYS A 113 7.26 11.98 2.49
CA LYS A 113 6.93 10.87 3.38
C LYS A 113 5.43 10.80 3.61
N LEU A 114 4.92 9.58 3.60
CA LEU A 114 3.59 9.20 4.02
C LEU A 114 3.75 8.12 5.09
N ASP A 115 3.30 8.41 6.30
CA ASP A 115 3.17 7.42 7.37
C ASP A 115 1.69 7.26 7.68
N VAL A 116 1.22 6.01 7.70
CA VAL A 116 -0.18 5.69 7.97
C VAL A 116 -0.21 4.66 9.07
N GLU A 117 -1.04 4.93 10.08
CA GLU A 117 -1.25 4.04 11.21
C GLU A 117 -2.73 3.72 11.40
N ILE A 118 -3.07 2.44 11.48
CA ILE A 118 -4.39 1.98 11.95
C ILE A 118 -4.24 1.61 13.43
N ARG A 119 -5.14 2.13 14.27
CA ARG A 119 -5.24 1.77 15.68
C ARG A 119 -6.65 1.34 15.98
N LEU A 120 -6.79 0.29 16.79
CA LEU A 120 -8.06 -0.01 17.45
C LEU A 120 -8.25 1.00 18.58
N VAL A 121 -9.33 1.78 18.51
CA VAL A 121 -9.75 2.65 19.60
C VAL A 121 -10.71 1.85 20.46
N ALA A 122 -10.28 1.45 21.65
CA ALA A 122 -11.20 0.92 22.64
C ALA A 122 -12.11 2.06 23.14
N ASN A 123 -13.42 1.84 23.08
CA ASN A 123 -14.40 2.71 23.73
C ASN A 123 -14.42 2.47 25.24
#